data_AF-A0A9E7KDQ9-F1
#
_entry.id   AF-A0A9E7KDQ9-F1
#
_cell.length_a   1.000
_cell.length_b   1.000
_cell.length_c   1.000
_cell.angle_alpha   90.00
_cell.angle_beta   90.00
_cell.angle_gamma   90.00
#
_symmetry.space_group_name_H-M   'P 1'
#
loop_
_entity.id
_entity.type
_entity.pdbx_description
1 polymer ?
#
loop_
_entity_poly.entity_id
_entity_poly.type
_entity_poly.pdbx_seq_one_letter_code
_entity_poly.pdbx_strand_id
1 'polypeptide(L)'
;MPDSTTVLEACRRMAARRVDAALLTDSNALLCGILTDKDIATRVVACELALQDTPVSKVMTRNPIFVLSDMLAEEALQKMVLGKFRHLPVVENGEVIALLDITKCLYDAIARLERAAEKGKAIQAAVEGVEKTGEHLYLVWPSTFIEALREQVFQPSLSTIIQGTQSRVVSVSPTESVLSATKRMVEFQMGAIITIGNKPIGILTSRDILMRVAAKNLSPDTTSVEKVGLWEINPGFSAQVMTPNPECRSIDTSILVALHTMRAGKFLHLPLTDRNGNVVSVIDVLNITHAALATFESSAAVGNEAAISLMQKFWDSAMATGPSEEDDDTRSEGSMKMTSDVTDVGASCPSSNLPDMFSFKLEDKQGRMHRFHCETRNLTYLITSILQRVGDDVDRNYLPHILYEDEDGDKVILASDSDLIAAVDHARLGLRLHLDYSATGCGKKGRGSRMDLLNMDAWAAAYNMVAAGAAVIAGLGMMAYLKRFAS
;
A
#
# COMPACT_ATOMS: atom_id res chain seq x y z
N MET A 1 -17.45 -2.88 -14.96
CA MET A 1 -18.93 -2.70 -15.04
C MET A 1 -19.26 -2.36 -16.47
N PRO A 2 -20.29 -2.95 -17.11
CA PRO A 2 -20.64 -2.62 -18.49
C PRO A 2 -20.90 -1.13 -18.68
N ASP A 3 -20.38 -0.52 -19.74
CA ASP A 3 -20.52 0.93 -20.01
C ASP A 3 -21.96 1.36 -20.36
N SER A 4 -22.82 0.40 -20.72
CA SER A 4 -24.26 0.56 -20.90
C SER A 4 -25.05 0.67 -19.60
N THR A 5 -24.43 0.42 -18.44
CA THR A 5 -25.09 0.53 -17.12
C THR A 5 -25.60 1.96 -16.92
N THR A 6 -26.80 2.13 -16.37
CA THR A 6 -27.34 3.46 -16.06
C THR A 6 -26.56 4.12 -14.93
N VAL A 7 -26.54 5.45 -14.91
CA VAL A 7 -25.87 6.21 -13.85
C VAL A 7 -26.44 5.86 -12.46
N LEU A 8 -27.76 5.71 -12.33
CA LEU A 8 -28.39 5.33 -11.06
C LEU A 8 -27.87 3.99 -10.54
N GLU A 9 -27.81 2.97 -11.41
CA GLU A 9 -27.33 1.64 -11.04
C GLU A 9 -25.84 1.65 -10.69
N ALA A 10 -25.04 2.41 -11.44
CA ALA A 10 -23.63 2.64 -11.11
C ALA A 10 -23.46 3.28 -9.72
N CYS A 11 -24.20 4.35 -9.42
CA CYS A 11 -24.16 4.99 -8.10
C CYS A 11 -24.55 4.03 -6.98
N ARG A 12 -25.57 3.18 -7.18
CA ARG A 12 -25.97 2.16 -6.20
C ARG A 12 -24.87 1.12 -5.96
N ARG A 13 -24.24 0.62 -7.01
CA ARG A 13 -23.13 -0.34 -6.90
C ARG A 13 -21.92 0.26 -6.21
N MET A 14 -21.54 1.49 -6.57
CA MET A 14 -20.45 2.23 -5.92
C MET A 14 -20.75 2.46 -4.44
N ALA A 15 -21.98 2.87 -4.11
CA ALA A 15 -22.39 3.08 -2.74
C ALA A 15 -22.43 1.81 -1.89
N ALA A 16 -22.94 0.71 -2.44
CA ALA A 16 -22.97 -0.59 -1.75
C ALA A 16 -21.56 -1.09 -1.40
N ARG A 17 -20.59 -0.87 -2.29
CA ARG A 17 -19.18 -1.23 -2.08
C ARG A 17 -18.36 -0.16 -1.35
N ARG A 18 -18.96 1.01 -1.06
CA ARG A 18 -18.31 2.19 -0.46
C ARG A 18 -17.08 2.67 -1.24
N VAL A 19 -17.08 2.48 -2.56
CA VAL A 19 -16.01 2.92 -3.47
C VAL A 19 -16.39 4.24 -4.16
N ASP A 20 -15.40 4.99 -4.59
CA ASP A 20 -15.52 6.30 -5.23
C ASP A 20 -15.10 6.30 -6.71
N ALA A 21 -14.64 5.16 -7.22
CA ALA A 21 -14.36 4.92 -8.64
C ALA A 21 -14.85 3.53 -9.09
N ALA A 22 -15.20 3.44 -10.37
CA ALA A 22 -15.59 2.21 -11.03
C ALA A 22 -14.98 2.12 -12.43
N LEU A 23 -14.37 0.98 -12.73
CA LEU A 23 -13.87 0.66 -14.07
C LEU A 23 -15.00 0.15 -14.96
N LEU A 24 -14.99 0.62 -16.20
CA LEU A 24 -16.01 0.38 -17.19
C LEU A 24 -15.48 -0.47 -18.34
N THR A 25 -16.27 -1.45 -18.75
CA THR A 25 -15.94 -2.38 -19.82
C THR A 25 -16.92 -2.24 -20.98
N ASP A 26 -16.42 -2.36 -22.20
CA ASP A 26 -17.26 -2.38 -23.40
C ASP A 26 -17.96 -3.74 -23.59
N SER A 27 -18.61 -3.94 -24.74
CA SER A 27 -19.25 -5.21 -25.11
C SER A 27 -18.29 -6.38 -25.27
N ASN A 28 -16.99 -6.12 -25.47
CA ASN A 28 -15.93 -7.13 -25.60
C ASN A 28 -15.25 -7.42 -24.24
N ALA A 29 -15.78 -6.88 -23.15
CA ALA A 29 -15.21 -6.94 -21.80
C ALA A 29 -13.85 -6.22 -21.65
N LEU A 30 -13.48 -5.34 -22.59
CA LEU A 30 -12.24 -4.57 -22.52
C LEU A 30 -12.45 -3.27 -21.74
N LEU A 31 -11.43 -2.83 -20.99
CA LEU A 31 -11.45 -1.55 -20.27
C LEU A 31 -11.65 -0.41 -21.28
N CYS A 32 -12.76 0.31 -21.17
CA CYS A 32 -13.10 1.42 -22.06
C CYS A 32 -13.26 2.76 -21.33
N GLY A 33 -13.39 2.74 -20.00
CA GLY A 33 -13.61 3.95 -19.22
C GLY A 33 -13.41 3.80 -17.72
N ILE A 34 -13.34 4.94 -17.04
CA ILE A 34 -13.44 5.04 -15.59
C ILE A 34 -14.52 6.06 -15.23
N LEU A 35 -15.28 5.78 -14.19
CA LEU A 35 -16.30 6.65 -13.62
C LEU A 35 -15.99 6.91 -12.16
N THR A 36 -15.97 8.18 -11.75
CA THR A 36 -15.71 8.58 -10.36
C THR A 36 -16.86 9.37 -9.76
N ASP A 37 -16.87 9.53 -8.43
CA ASP A 37 -17.81 10.42 -7.73
C ASP A 37 -17.78 11.87 -8.27
N LYS A 38 -16.61 12.35 -8.66
CA LYS A 38 -16.42 13.65 -9.33
C LYS A 38 -17.15 13.71 -10.67
N ASP A 39 -17.13 12.65 -11.47
CA ASP A 39 -17.88 12.58 -12.73
C ASP A 39 -19.39 12.62 -12.48
N ILE A 40 -19.88 11.92 -11.45
CA ILE A 40 -21.30 11.98 -11.04
C ILE A 40 -21.70 13.41 -10.66
N ALA A 41 -20.93 14.07 -9.80
CA ALA A 41 -21.25 15.44 -9.40
C ALA A 41 -21.19 16.41 -10.59
N THR A 42 -20.14 16.35 -11.39
CA THR A 42 -19.81 17.38 -12.39
C THR A 42 -20.49 17.19 -13.74
N ARG A 43 -20.68 15.95 -14.20
CA ARG A 43 -21.22 15.63 -15.54
C ARG A 43 -22.65 15.13 -15.51
N VAL A 44 -23.16 14.73 -14.33
CA VAL A 44 -24.55 14.27 -14.17
C VAL A 44 -25.36 15.30 -13.38
N VAL A 45 -25.04 15.51 -12.11
CA VAL A 45 -25.85 16.33 -11.20
C VAL A 45 -25.82 17.80 -11.61
N ALA A 46 -24.64 18.38 -11.82
CA ALA A 46 -24.51 19.78 -12.26
C ALA A 46 -25.14 20.06 -13.64
N CYS A 47 -25.19 19.03 -14.50
CA CYS A 47 -25.78 19.09 -15.84
C CYS A 47 -27.25 18.64 -15.88
N GLU A 48 -27.85 18.32 -14.73
CA GLU A 48 -29.26 17.95 -14.60
C GLU A 48 -29.68 16.75 -15.47
N LEU A 49 -28.76 15.80 -15.68
CA LEU A 49 -29.04 14.59 -16.45
C LEU A 49 -29.89 13.61 -15.65
N ALA A 50 -30.85 12.95 -16.31
CA ALA A 50 -31.68 11.92 -15.68
C ALA A 50 -30.85 10.67 -15.34
N LEU A 51 -30.75 10.32 -14.06
CA LEU A 51 -29.89 9.22 -13.57
C LEU A 51 -30.35 7.84 -14.09
N GLN A 52 -31.66 7.63 -14.24
CA GLN A 52 -32.23 6.36 -14.69
C GLN A 52 -32.04 6.09 -16.19
N ASP A 53 -31.97 7.14 -17.01
CA ASP A 53 -31.98 7.01 -18.48
C ASP A 53 -30.60 7.25 -19.10
N THR A 54 -29.68 7.85 -18.34
CA THR A 54 -28.34 8.17 -18.81
C THR A 54 -27.41 6.96 -18.58
N PRO A 55 -26.83 6.35 -19.61
CA PRO A 55 -25.79 5.34 -19.44
C PRO A 55 -24.46 5.99 -19.01
N VAL A 56 -23.67 5.26 -18.22
CA VAL A 56 -22.36 5.73 -17.75
C VAL A 56 -21.40 6.04 -18.88
N SER A 57 -21.53 5.39 -20.04
CA SER A 57 -20.73 5.68 -21.24
C SER A 57 -20.85 7.12 -21.75
N LYS A 58 -21.92 7.86 -21.39
CA LYS A 58 -22.07 9.29 -21.73
C LYS A 58 -21.31 10.23 -20.80
N VAL A 59 -20.98 9.78 -19.59
CA VAL A 59 -20.41 10.65 -18.54
C VAL A 59 -19.06 10.16 -18.01
N MET A 60 -18.63 8.95 -18.39
CA MET A 60 -17.33 8.40 -18.02
C MET A 60 -16.16 9.15 -18.64
N THR A 61 -14.99 9.04 -18.00
CA THR A 61 -13.73 9.37 -18.64
C THR A 61 -13.31 8.19 -19.52
N ARG A 62 -13.32 8.39 -20.84
CA ARG A 62 -12.98 7.37 -21.84
C ARG A 62 -11.47 7.15 -21.89
N ASN A 63 -11.05 5.93 -22.24
CA ASN A 63 -9.65 5.56 -22.45
C ASN A 63 -8.75 6.04 -21.29
N PRO A 64 -9.00 5.60 -20.05
CA PRO A 64 -8.23 6.05 -18.90
C PRO A 64 -6.76 5.72 -19.07
N ILE A 65 -5.89 6.64 -18.67
CA ILE A 65 -4.45 6.37 -18.56
C ILE A 65 -4.26 5.20 -17.61
N PHE A 66 -3.38 4.27 -17.94
CA PHE A 66 -3.04 3.12 -17.12
C PHE A 66 -1.52 2.93 -17.02
N VAL A 67 -1.12 2.02 -16.13
CA VAL A 67 0.25 1.52 -16.00
C VAL A 67 0.27 0.01 -16.14
N LEU A 68 1.41 -0.54 -16.55
CA LEU A 68 1.63 -1.98 -16.53
C LEU A 68 2.06 -2.43 -15.13
N SER A 69 1.83 -3.70 -14.79
CA SER A 69 2.20 -4.28 -13.49
C SER A 69 3.71 -4.29 -13.22
N ASP A 70 4.53 -4.24 -14.26
CA ASP A 70 5.99 -4.23 -14.23
C ASP A 70 6.62 -2.82 -14.23
N MET A 71 5.80 -1.77 -14.39
CA MET A 71 6.29 -0.38 -14.30
C MET A 71 6.68 -0.03 -12.86
N LEU A 72 7.66 0.86 -12.73
CA LEU A 72 8.07 1.41 -11.45
C LEU A 72 6.93 2.20 -10.79
N ALA A 73 6.82 2.09 -9.46
CA ALA A 73 5.79 2.80 -8.68
C ALA A 73 5.89 4.33 -8.82
N GLU A 74 7.10 4.85 -9.04
CA GLU A 74 7.32 6.27 -9.31
C GLU A 74 6.65 6.73 -10.60
N GLU A 75 6.78 5.98 -11.70
CA GLU A 75 6.15 6.33 -12.98
C GLU A 75 4.62 6.37 -12.85
N ALA A 76 4.07 5.43 -12.09
CA ALA A 76 2.64 5.41 -11.77
C ALA A 76 2.22 6.66 -10.99
N LEU A 77 2.95 7.01 -9.92
CA LEU A 77 2.67 8.20 -9.13
C LEU A 77 2.82 9.48 -9.96
N GLN A 78 3.87 9.59 -10.77
CA GLN A 78 4.12 10.74 -11.64
C GLN A 78 2.96 10.94 -12.63
N LYS A 79 2.44 9.84 -13.22
CA LYS A 79 1.24 9.91 -14.07
C LYS A 79 0.02 10.42 -13.30
N MET A 80 -0.21 9.98 -12.07
CA MET A 80 -1.34 10.42 -11.23
C MET A 80 -1.25 11.89 -10.87
N VAL A 81 -0.05 12.34 -10.49
CA VAL A 81 0.27 13.72 -10.17
C VAL A 81 0.09 14.57 -11.43
N LEU A 82 0.86 14.35 -12.50
CA LEU A 82 0.77 15.14 -13.73
C LEU A 82 -0.65 15.18 -14.31
N GLY A 83 -1.35 14.06 -14.28
CA GLY A 83 -2.73 13.96 -14.76
C GLY A 83 -3.80 14.48 -13.79
N LYS A 84 -3.43 14.85 -12.56
CA LYS A 84 -4.31 15.35 -11.49
C LYS A 84 -5.49 14.42 -11.20
N PHE A 85 -5.23 13.11 -11.17
CA PHE A 85 -6.24 12.09 -10.89
C PHE A 85 -5.82 11.17 -9.74
N ARG A 86 -6.81 10.67 -8.99
CA ARG A 86 -6.57 9.82 -7.82
C ARG A 86 -6.47 8.35 -8.14
N HIS A 87 -7.08 7.92 -9.23
CA HIS A 87 -7.30 6.52 -9.54
C HIS A 87 -6.56 6.15 -10.82
N LEU A 88 -5.70 5.13 -10.76
CA LEU A 88 -4.90 4.68 -11.90
C LEU A 88 -5.05 3.16 -12.09
N PRO A 89 -5.66 2.69 -13.19
CA PRO A 89 -5.71 1.27 -13.52
C PRO A 89 -4.32 0.66 -13.70
N VAL A 90 -4.14 -0.56 -13.20
CA VAL A 90 -2.95 -1.39 -13.42
C VAL A 90 -3.33 -2.55 -14.32
N VAL A 91 -2.59 -2.69 -15.42
CA VAL A 91 -2.86 -3.65 -16.50
C VAL A 91 -1.73 -4.67 -16.57
N GLU A 92 -2.06 -5.93 -16.73
CA GLU A 92 -1.12 -7.03 -16.96
C GLU A 92 -1.67 -7.91 -18.06
N ASN A 93 -0.87 -8.22 -19.09
CA ASN A 93 -1.29 -9.02 -20.25
C ASN A 93 -2.59 -8.53 -20.93
N GLY A 94 -2.83 -7.21 -20.93
CA GLY A 94 -4.03 -6.60 -21.51
C GLY A 94 -5.28 -6.63 -20.62
N GLU A 95 -5.20 -7.23 -19.43
CA GLU A 95 -6.28 -7.27 -18.45
C GLU A 95 -6.03 -6.32 -17.28
N VAL A 96 -7.11 -5.76 -16.71
CA VAL A 96 -6.98 -4.90 -15.53
C VAL A 96 -6.93 -5.76 -14.27
N ILE A 97 -5.80 -5.72 -13.57
CA ILE A 97 -5.59 -6.53 -12.35
C ILE A 97 -5.79 -5.73 -11.06
N ALA A 98 -5.64 -4.40 -11.10
CA ALA A 98 -5.77 -3.55 -9.92
C ALA A 98 -6.14 -2.10 -10.25
N LEU A 99 -6.47 -1.33 -9.22
CA LEU A 99 -6.69 0.10 -9.26
C LEU A 99 -5.87 0.76 -8.15
N LEU A 100 -4.92 1.61 -8.51
CA LEU A 100 -4.12 2.39 -7.55
C LEU A 100 -4.88 3.64 -7.11
N ASP A 101 -4.76 3.97 -5.83
CA ASP A 101 -5.22 5.24 -5.25
C ASP A 101 -4.01 6.04 -4.74
N ILE A 102 -3.83 7.26 -5.24
CA ILE A 102 -2.69 8.12 -4.88
C ILE A 102 -2.62 8.37 -3.38
N THR A 103 -3.76 8.44 -2.70
CA THR A 103 -3.83 8.68 -1.25
C THR A 103 -3.23 7.51 -0.48
N LYS A 104 -3.50 6.28 -0.93
CA LYS A 104 -2.92 5.07 -0.36
C LYS A 104 -1.41 5.05 -0.58
N CYS A 105 -0.95 5.34 -1.81
CA CYS A 105 0.48 5.43 -2.12
C CYS A 105 1.19 6.44 -1.21
N LEU A 106 0.61 7.63 -1.04
CA LEU A 106 1.17 8.67 -0.19
C LEU A 106 1.21 8.26 1.30
N TYR A 107 0.13 7.69 1.81
CA TYR A 107 0.06 7.29 3.22
C TYR A 107 1.01 6.14 3.55
N ASP A 108 1.17 5.19 2.63
CA ASP A 108 2.14 4.11 2.77
C ASP A 108 3.57 4.66 2.77
N ALA A 109 3.86 5.66 1.92
CA ALA A 109 5.16 6.34 1.89
C ALA A 109 5.48 7.10 3.17
N ILE A 110 4.51 7.88 3.68
CA ILE A 110 4.66 8.60 4.96
C ILE A 110 4.90 7.61 6.09
N ALA A 111 4.10 6.55 6.18
CA ALA A 111 4.27 5.53 7.22
C ALA A 111 5.64 4.84 7.15
N ARG A 112 6.15 4.59 5.94
CA ARG A 112 7.47 3.99 5.72
C ARG A 112 8.60 4.94 6.11
N LEU A 113 8.51 6.21 5.72
CA LEU A 113 9.48 7.23 6.11
C LEU A 113 9.56 7.39 7.64
N GLU A 114 8.42 7.46 8.32
CA GLU A 114 8.37 7.61 9.76
C GLU A 114 8.97 6.39 10.48
N ARG A 115 8.67 5.18 9.99
CA ARG A 115 9.30 3.95 10.50
C ARG A 115 10.81 3.93 10.28
N ALA A 116 11.29 4.38 9.13
CA ALA A 116 12.73 4.47 8.84
C ALA A 116 13.42 5.49 9.77
N ALA A 117 12.78 6.64 10.01
CA ALA A 117 13.27 7.66 10.93
C ALA A 117 13.36 7.15 12.38
N GLU A 118 12.33 6.44 12.86
CA GLU A 118 12.31 5.90 14.23
C GLU A 118 13.37 4.81 14.43
N LYS A 119 13.56 3.93 13.44
CA LYS A 119 14.65 2.95 13.45
C LYS A 119 16.02 3.63 13.46
N GLY A 120 16.20 4.71 12.69
CA GLY A 120 17.41 5.52 12.70
C GLY A 120 17.71 6.13 14.07
N LYS A 121 16.68 6.65 14.76
CA LYS A 121 16.80 7.17 16.14
C LYS A 121 17.19 6.09 17.13
N ALA A 122 16.58 4.90 17.05
CA ALA A 122 16.92 3.78 17.92
C ALA A 122 18.37 3.30 17.70
N ILE A 123 18.83 3.24 16.44
CA ILE A 123 20.22 2.91 16.11
C ILE A 123 21.17 4.00 16.63
N GLN A 124 20.86 5.28 16.42
CA GLN A 124 21.67 6.37 16.94
C GLN A 124 21.77 6.33 18.47
N ALA A 125 20.66 6.12 19.18
CA ALA A 125 20.65 5.98 20.64
C ALA A 125 21.46 4.75 21.11
N ALA A 126 21.47 3.65 20.34
CA ALA A 126 22.29 2.48 20.62
C ALA A 126 23.79 2.73 20.34
N VAL A 127 24.13 3.52 19.31
CA VAL A 127 25.51 3.87 18.92
C VAL A 127 26.10 4.95 19.83
N GLU A 128 25.31 5.90 20.32
CA GLU A 128 25.73 6.88 21.35
C GLU A 128 26.05 6.21 22.70
N GLY A 129 25.54 4.99 22.94
CA GLY A 129 25.93 4.14 24.06
C GLY A 129 27.22 3.33 23.85
N VAL A 130 27.76 3.31 22.62
CA VAL A 130 28.99 2.60 22.26
C VAL A 130 30.06 3.64 21.93
N GLU A 131 30.69 4.21 22.96
CA GLU A 131 31.93 4.95 22.75
C GLU A 131 33.02 4.00 22.24
N LYS A 132 33.53 4.32 21.05
CA LYS A 132 34.84 3.88 20.50
C LYS A 132 34.97 2.38 20.23
N THR A 133 34.52 1.93 19.07
CA THR A 133 35.34 1.00 18.27
C THR A 133 34.93 1.10 16.81
N GLY A 134 35.93 1.32 15.96
CA GLY A 134 35.77 1.80 14.61
C GLY A 134 35.36 0.75 13.58
N GLU A 135 35.07 1.30 12.40
CA GLU A 135 35.24 0.71 11.07
C GLU A 135 34.35 -0.51 10.77
N HIS A 136 33.12 -0.26 10.30
CA HIS A 136 32.41 -0.95 9.19
C HIS A 136 30.88 -0.84 9.34
N LEU A 137 30.28 0.31 8.97
CA LEU A 137 28.82 0.42 8.83
C LEU A 137 28.46 1.32 7.64
N TYR A 138 28.46 0.75 6.43
CA TYR A 138 28.08 1.44 5.19
C TYR A 138 26.58 1.35 4.84
N LEU A 139 25.71 0.93 5.78
CA LEU A 139 24.27 0.74 5.50
C LEU A 139 23.33 1.59 6.38
N VAL A 140 23.86 2.53 7.17
CA VAL A 140 23.04 3.41 8.00
C VAL A 140 22.96 4.76 7.32
N TRP A 141 21.78 5.11 6.80
CA TRP A 141 21.50 6.50 6.42
C TRP A 141 21.67 7.36 7.67
N PRO A 142 22.43 8.46 7.62
CA PRO A 142 22.53 9.36 8.77
C PRO A 142 21.11 9.79 9.16
N SER A 143 20.71 9.57 10.42
CA SER A 143 19.41 9.98 10.96
C SER A 143 19.11 11.46 10.66
N THR A 144 20.15 12.28 10.66
CA THR A 144 20.15 13.70 10.30
C THR A 144 19.67 13.96 8.86
N PHE A 145 19.92 13.04 7.92
CA PHE A 145 19.47 13.18 6.54
C PHE A 145 17.98 12.87 6.38
N ILE A 146 17.49 11.83 7.06
CA ILE A 146 16.05 11.50 7.07
C ILE A 146 15.26 12.59 7.79
N GLU A 147 15.80 13.12 8.89
CA GLU A 147 15.23 14.29 9.57
C GLU A 147 15.28 15.54 8.70
N ALA A 148 16.40 15.84 8.03
CA ALA A 148 16.48 16.98 7.12
C ALA A 148 15.48 16.86 5.96
N LEU A 149 15.30 15.67 5.38
CA LEU A 149 14.28 15.43 4.35
C LEU A 149 12.86 15.59 4.90
N ARG A 150 12.57 15.04 6.09
CA ARG A 150 11.27 15.21 6.76
C ARG A 150 10.96 16.69 6.99
N GLU A 151 11.94 17.43 7.50
CA GLU A 151 11.81 18.86 7.79
C GLU A 151 11.65 19.67 6.50
N GLN A 152 12.46 19.44 5.47
CA GLN A 152 12.38 20.22 4.22
C GLN A 152 11.10 19.96 3.42
N VAL A 153 10.57 18.74 3.48
CA VAL A 153 9.45 18.32 2.65
C VAL A 153 8.11 18.61 3.31
N PHE A 154 8.04 18.44 4.63
CA PHE A 154 6.76 18.42 5.33
C PHE A 154 6.61 19.49 6.42
N GLN A 155 7.61 20.35 6.67
CA GLN A 155 7.40 21.58 7.43
C GLN A 155 6.57 22.67 6.75
N PRO A 156 6.53 22.85 5.40
CA PRO A 156 5.83 23.99 4.83
C PRO A 156 4.39 24.02 5.36
N SER A 157 3.96 25.20 5.81
CA SER A 157 2.60 25.40 6.29
C SER A 157 1.64 25.42 5.11
N LEU A 158 0.39 25.03 5.35
CA LEU A 158 -0.67 25.06 4.34
C LEU A 158 -0.86 26.45 3.72
N SER A 159 -0.49 27.53 4.43
CA SER A 159 -0.45 28.90 3.91
C SER A 159 0.38 29.05 2.63
N THR A 160 1.45 28.26 2.44
CA THR A 160 2.28 28.26 1.22
C THR A 160 1.49 27.79 -0.01
N ILE A 161 0.58 26.83 0.17
CA ILE A 161 -0.29 26.32 -0.89
C ILE A 161 -1.36 27.35 -1.26
N ILE A 162 -1.90 28.03 -0.25
CA ILE A 162 -2.98 29.00 -0.39
C ILE A 162 -2.47 30.28 -1.07
N GLN A 163 -1.23 30.70 -0.85
CA GLN A 163 -0.70 31.93 -1.48
C GLN A 163 -0.61 31.85 -3.01
N GLY A 164 -0.44 30.65 -3.58
CA GLY A 164 -0.42 30.43 -5.03
C GLY A 164 -1.80 30.29 -5.68
N THR A 165 -2.85 30.09 -4.89
CA THR A 165 -4.21 29.78 -5.38
C THR A 165 -5.16 30.80 -4.78
N GLN A 166 -5.75 31.69 -5.59
CA GLN A 166 -6.78 32.63 -5.13
C GLN A 166 -7.73 31.92 -4.16
N SER A 167 -7.99 32.52 -2.98
CA SER A 167 -8.90 31.98 -1.97
C SER A 167 -10.25 31.68 -2.62
N ARG A 168 -10.48 30.40 -2.90
CA ARG A 168 -11.73 29.91 -3.45
C ARG A 168 -12.36 29.13 -2.31
N VAL A 169 -13.42 29.68 -1.73
CA VAL A 169 -14.28 28.96 -0.80
C VAL A 169 -15.65 28.92 -1.42
N VAL A 170 -16.16 27.71 -1.67
CA VAL A 170 -17.56 27.54 -2.03
C VAL A 170 -18.37 27.46 -0.74
N SER A 171 -18.77 28.62 -0.21
CA SER A 171 -19.61 28.69 1.00
C SER A 171 -21.08 28.55 0.65
N VAL A 172 -21.76 27.55 1.21
CA VAL A 172 -23.14 27.17 0.90
C VAL A 172 -24.01 27.34 2.14
N SER A 173 -25.24 27.81 1.97
CA SER A 173 -26.22 27.89 3.06
C SER A 173 -26.81 26.50 3.36
N PRO A 174 -27.13 26.15 4.62
CA PRO A 174 -27.70 24.83 4.96
C PRO A 174 -29.00 24.49 4.22
N THR A 175 -29.77 25.53 3.86
CA THR A 175 -31.06 25.42 3.15
C THR A 175 -30.93 25.37 1.64
N GLU A 176 -29.74 25.67 1.09
CA GLU A 176 -29.48 25.67 -0.34
C GLU A 176 -29.64 24.25 -0.91
N SER A 177 -30.07 24.14 -2.17
CA SER A 177 -30.24 22.84 -2.81
C SER A 177 -28.89 22.21 -3.15
N VAL A 178 -28.85 20.87 -3.18
CA VAL A 178 -27.68 20.11 -3.61
C VAL A 178 -27.31 20.50 -5.04
N LEU A 179 -28.26 20.74 -5.93
CA LEU A 179 -28.01 21.16 -7.31
C LEU A 179 -27.25 22.49 -7.38
N SER A 180 -27.72 23.51 -6.65
CA SER A 180 -27.06 24.84 -6.62
C SER A 180 -25.65 24.72 -6.06
N ALA A 181 -25.51 24.01 -4.93
CA ALA A 181 -24.21 23.74 -4.32
C ALA A 181 -23.27 23.01 -5.30
N THR A 182 -23.77 21.99 -6.00
CA THR A 182 -22.98 21.20 -6.96
C THR A 182 -22.53 22.05 -8.15
N LYS A 183 -23.40 22.90 -8.71
CA LYS A 183 -23.02 23.81 -9.81
C LYS A 183 -21.87 24.73 -9.40
N ARG A 184 -21.91 25.26 -8.18
CA ARG A 184 -20.82 26.07 -7.62
C ARG A 184 -19.55 25.24 -7.38
N MET A 185 -19.67 24.01 -6.89
CA MET A 185 -18.52 23.10 -6.76
C MET A 185 -17.82 22.87 -8.11
N VAL A 186 -18.58 22.78 -9.21
CA VAL A 186 -18.01 22.66 -10.57
C VAL A 186 -17.31 23.95 -11.00
N GLU A 187 -17.95 25.10 -10.82
CA GLU A 187 -17.41 26.42 -11.20
C GLU A 187 -16.06 26.70 -10.53
N PHE A 188 -15.94 26.38 -9.24
CA PHE A 188 -14.72 26.62 -8.48
C PHE A 188 -13.78 25.41 -8.42
N GLN A 189 -14.19 24.26 -8.96
CA GLN A 189 -13.47 22.98 -8.97
C GLN A 189 -13.09 22.42 -7.59
N MET A 190 -13.94 22.59 -6.57
CA MET A 190 -13.67 22.15 -5.19
C MET A 190 -14.93 21.65 -4.47
N GLY A 191 -14.74 21.03 -3.31
CA GLY A 191 -15.81 20.76 -2.35
C GLY A 191 -16.47 22.04 -1.82
N ALA A 192 -17.72 21.91 -1.37
CA ALA A 192 -18.47 23.00 -0.76
C ALA A 192 -18.41 22.92 0.77
N ILE A 193 -18.19 24.05 1.42
CA ILE A 193 -18.30 24.19 2.87
C ILE A 193 -19.64 24.80 3.22
N ILE A 194 -20.35 24.21 4.18
CA ILE A 194 -21.61 24.74 4.68
C ILE A 194 -21.28 25.61 5.89
N THR A 195 -21.75 26.86 5.86
CA THR A 195 -21.46 27.82 6.94
C THR A 195 -22.70 28.53 7.45
N ILE A 196 -22.66 28.91 8.73
CA ILE A 196 -23.57 29.88 9.34
C ILE A 196 -22.72 30.99 9.93
N GLY A 197 -22.89 32.22 9.44
CA GLY A 197 -22.08 33.36 9.88
C GLY A 197 -20.57 33.12 9.71
N ASN A 198 -20.16 32.57 8.55
CA ASN A 198 -18.78 32.17 8.21
C ASN A 198 -18.15 31.06 9.07
N LYS A 199 -18.88 30.51 10.03
CA LYS A 199 -18.43 29.34 10.79
C LYS A 199 -18.81 28.04 10.08
N PRO A 200 -17.88 27.08 9.92
CA PRO A 200 -18.18 25.81 9.28
C PRO A 200 -19.07 24.95 10.17
N ILE A 201 -20.17 24.45 9.62
CA ILE A 201 -21.06 23.49 10.29
C ILE A 201 -21.12 22.13 9.58
N GLY A 202 -20.72 22.10 8.31
CA GLY A 202 -20.80 20.92 7.46
C GLY A 202 -19.90 21.06 6.24
N ILE A 203 -19.59 19.95 5.58
CA ILE A 203 -18.94 19.92 4.27
C ILE A 203 -19.74 19.03 3.31
N LEU A 204 -19.83 19.43 2.05
CA LEU A 204 -20.45 18.67 0.97
C LEU A 204 -19.41 18.38 -0.11
N THR A 205 -19.24 17.10 -0.42
CA THR A 205 -18.28 16.60 -1.41
C THR A 205 -18.97 15.82 -2.53
N SER A 206 -18.27 15.56 -3.64
CA SER A 206 -18.77 14.71 -4.72
C SER A 206 -19.17 13.32 -4.21
N ARG A 207 -18.44 12.80 -3.21
CA ARG A 207 -18.78 11.54 -2.54
C ARG A 207 -20.12 11.61 -1.82
N ASP A 208 -20.42 12.69 -1.11
CA ASP A 208 -21.71 12.86 -0.43
C ASP A 208 -22.87 12.90 -1.43
N ILE A 209 -22.68 13.60 -2.55
CA ILE A 209 -23.65 13.67 -3.66
C ILE A 209 -23.90 12.28 -4.22
N LEU A 210 -22.85 11.49 -4.51
CA LEU A 210 -23.00 10.12 -4.99
C LEU A 210 -23.73 9.25 -3.96
N MET A 211 -23.24 9.23 -2.73
CA MET A 211 -23.65 8.26 -1.69
C MET A 211 -25.03 8.57 -1.11
N ARG A 212 -25.34 9.85 -0.89
CA ARG A 212 -26.52 10.26 -0.11
C ARG A 212 -27.64 10.84 -0.97
N VAL A 213 -27.38 11.21 -2.23
CA VAL A 213 -28.38 11.78 -3.15
C VAL A 213 -28.60 10.86 -4.35
N ALA A 214 -27.57 10.69 -5.19
CA ALA A 214 -27.69 9.95 -6.45
C ALA A 214 -28.03 8.46 -6.23
N ALA A 215 -27.29 7.75 -5.37
CA ALA A 215 -27.55 6.34 -5.07
C ALA A 215 -28.92 6.10 -4.43
N LYS A 216 -29.46 7.10 -3.72
CA LYS A 216 -30.78 7.07 -3.09
C LYS A 216 -31.91 7.55 -4.03
N ASN A 217 -31.57 7.93 -5.27
CA ASN A 217 -32.50 8.49 -6.24
C ASN A 217 -33.28 9.72 -5.73
N LEU A 218 -32.62 10.55 -4.93
CA LEU A 218 -33.20 11.82 -4.47
C LEU A 218 -32.99 12.91 -5.52
N SER A 219 -33.96 13.82 -5.62
CA SER A 219 -33.90 14.90 -6.60
C SER A 219 -32.95 16.02 -6.11
N PRO A 220 -31.87 16.35 -6.83
CA PRO A 220 -30.86 17.31 -6.35
C PRO A 220 -31.35 18.75 -6.23
N ASP A 221 -32.38 19.13 -6.99
CA ASP A 221 -32.99 20.45 -7.03
C ASP A 221 -33.85 20.76 -5.79
N THR A 222 -34.56 19.76 -5.27
CA THR A 222 -35.45 19.88 -4.10
C THR A 222 -34.79 19.43 -2.80
N THR A 223 -33.71 18.64 -2.87
CA THR A 223 -32.98 18.19 -1.68
C THR A 223 -32.04 19.28 -1.19
N SER A 224 -32.20 19.72 0.05
CA SER A 224 -31.29 20.68 0.70
C SER A 224 -29.99 20.01 1.17
N VAL A 225 -28.91 20.78 1.27
CA VAL A 225 -27.61 20.25 1.70
C VAL A 225 -27.59 19.75 3.15
N GLU A 226 -28.36 20.37 4.05
CA GLU A 226 -28.44 19.93 5.45
C GLU A 226 -29.33 18.70 5.64
N LYS A 227 -30.38 18.53 4.82
CA LYS A 227 -31.47 17.58 5.11
C LYS A 227 -31.63 16.53 4.01
N VAL A 228 -31.53 15.26 4.38
CA VAL A 228 -32.04 14.18 3.53
C VAL A 228 -33.55 14.11 3.77
N GLY A 229 -34.34 14.37 2.73
CA GLY A 229 -35.79 14.15 2.80
C GLY A 229 -36.06 12.67 3.06
N LEU A 230 -36.48 12.33 4.29
CA LEU A 230 -37.21 11.12 4.69
C LEU A 230 -37.40 11.15 6.21
N TRP A 231 -38.24 12.08 6.68
CA TRP A 231 -38.59 12.23 8.10
C TRP A 231 -39.63 11.22 8.59
N GLU A 232 -40.22 10.43 7.68
CA GLU A 232 -41.37 9.59 8.02
C GLU A 232 -41.01 8.15 8.44
N ILE A 233 -39.80 7.66 8.15
CA ILE A 233 -39.51 6.21 8.28
C ILE A 233 -38.74 5.87 9.57
N ASN A 234 -38.00 6.80 10.19
CA ASN A 234 -37.30 6.55 11.47
C ASN A 234 -37.10 7.84 12.30
N PRO A 235 -38.00 8.15 13.26
CA PRO A 235 -37.80 9.26 14.19
C PRO A 235 -36.65 8.93 15.15
N GLY A 236 -35.46 9.43 14.84
CA GLY A 236 -34.21 9.13 15.55
C GLY A 236 -32.97 9.13 14.65
N PHE A 237 -33.16 9.08 13.32
CA PHE A 237 -32.07 9.11 12.35
C PHE A 237 -32.08 10.42 11.57
N SER A 238 -31.24 11.39 11.99
CA SER A 238 -31.03 12.63 11.22
C SER A 238 -30.09 12.31 10.05
N ALA A 239 -30.66 11.86 8.92
CA ALA A 239 -29.90 11.68 7.70
C ALA A 239 -29.62 13.07 7.10
N GLN A 240 -28.36 13.46 7.04
CA GLN A 240 -27.91 14.71 6.42
C GLN A 240 -27.19 14.41 5.11
N VAL A 241 -27.32 15.31 4.12
CA VAL A 241 -26.59 15.15 2.85
C VAL A 241 -25.15 15.57 3.06
N MET A 242 -24.91 16.71 3.70
CA MET A 242 -23.58 17.13 4.13
C MET A 242 -23.01 16.23 5.22
N THR A 243 -21.69 16.17 5.32
CA THR A 243 -20.99 15.62 6.48
C THR A 243 -20.92 16.71 7.56
N PRO A 244 -21.59 16.54 8.72
CA PRO A 244 -21.63 17.56 9.77
C PRO A 244 -20.30 17.66 10.52
N ASN A 245 -20.07 18.81 11.15
CA ASN A 245 -18.93 19.07 12.03
C ASN A 245 -17.59 18.67 11.37
N PRO A 246 -17.26 19.24 10.20
CA PRO A 246 -16.04 18.87 9.49
C PRO A 246 -14.83 19.23 10.35
N GLU A 247 -13.80 18.39 10.27
CA GLU A 247 -12.56 18.67 10.96
C GLU A 247 -11.83 19.82 10.27
N CYS A 248 -11.61 20.91 11.00
CA CYS A 248 -10.94 22.11 10.51
C CYS A 248 -9.50 22.19 11.03
N ARG A 249 -8.64 22.87 10.29
CA ARG A 249 -7.25 23.17 10.69
C ARG A 249 -6.91 24.64 10.44
N SER A 250 -5.93 25.16 11.19
CA SER A 250 -5.39 26.50 10.93
C SER A 250 -4.57 26.51 9.64
N ILE A 251 -4.51 27.65 8.95
CA ILE A 251 -3.61 27.86 7.81
C ILE A 251 -2.12 27.68 8.15
N ASP A 252 -1.77 27.83 9.44
CA ASP A 252 -0.41 27.66 9.95
C ASP A 252 -0.04 26.18 10.18
N THR A 253 -0.99 25.26 10.00
CA THR A 253 -0.76 23.80 10.13
C THR A 253 0.24 23.33 9.08
N SER A 254 1.17 22.46 9.45
CA SER A 254 2.10 21.87 8.48
C SER A 254 1.40 20.89 7.54
N ILE A 255 1.95 20.74 6.33
CA ILE A 255 1.47 19.77 5.34
C ILE A 255 1.42 18.35 5.92
N LEU A 256 2.44 17.94 6.71
CA LEU A 256 2.46 16.61 7.33
C LEU A 256 1.23 16.38 8.22
N VAL A 257 0.98 17.33 9.12
CA VAL A 257 -0.09 17.24 10.11
C VAL A 257 -1.44 17.22 9.41
N ALA A 258 -1.60 17.98 8.34
CA ALA A 258 -2.80 17.94 7.51
C ALA A 258 -3.02 16.55 6.88
N LEU A 259 -1.98 15.96 6.28
CA LEU A 259 -2.06 14.61 5.68
C LEU A 259 -2.37 13.52 6.72
N HIS A 260 -1.76 13.58 7.91
CA HIS A 260 -2.10 12.67 9.02
C HIS A 260 -3.54 12.84 9.48
N THR A 261 -3.99 14.09 9.64
CA THR A 261 -5.36 14.42 10.04
C THR A 261 -6.35 13.79 9.04
N MET A 262 -6.11 13.98 7.75
CA MET A 262 -6.95 13.43 6.67
C MET A 262 -6.93 11.90 6.63
N ARG A 263 -5.77 11.28 6.82
CA ARG A 263 -5.63 9.82 6.90
C ARG A 263 -6.41 9.24 8.07
N ALA A 264 -6.19 9.79 9.27
CA ALA A 264 -6.81 9.33 10.50
C ALA A 264 -8.33 9.49 10.46
N GLY A 265 -8.80 10.65 9.96
CA GLY A 265 -10.23 10.93 9.81
C GLY A 265 -10.89 10.30 8.59
N LYS A 266 -10.12 9.65 7.69
CA LYS A 266 -10.60 9.01 6.45
C LYS A 266 -11.40 9.97 5.56
N PHE A 267 -10.91 11.20 5.42
CA PHE A 267 -11.50 12.22 4.55
C PHE A 267 -10.45 12.87 3.66
N LEU A 268 -10.89 13.34 2.50
CA LEU A 268 -10.00 13.86 1.45
C LEU A 268 -10.06 15.37 1.28
N HIS A 269 -10.88 16.06 2.07
CA HIS A 269 -11.05 17.51 2.02
C HIS A 269 -10.89 18.07 3.43
N LEU A 270 -10.11 19.13 3.58
CA LEU A 270 -9.77 19.76 4.85
C LEU A 270 -10.10 21.26 4.79
N PRO A 271 -11.16 21.71 5.49
CA PRO A 271 -11.43 23.13 5.65
C PRO A 271 -10.37 23.80 6.51
N LEU A 272 -9.93 24.97 6.05
CA LEU A 272 -8.94 25.80 6.73
C LEU A 272 -9.61 27.03 7.29
N THR A 273 -9.31 27.34 8.56
CA THR A 273 -9.90 28.47 9.27
C THR A 273 -8.85 29.48 9.72
N ASP A 274 -9.27 30.73 9.85
CA ASP A 274 -8.48 31.78 10.49
C ASP A 274 -8.48 31.60 12.03
N ARG A 275 -7.79 32.51 12.73
CA ARG A 275 -7.74 32.53 14.21
C ARG A 275 -9.11 32.80 14.87
N ASN A 276 -10.06 33.33 14.13
CA ASN A 276 -11.42 33.63 14.60
C ASN A 276 -12.39 32.45 14.34
N GLY A 277 -11.92 31.38 13.68
CA GLY A 277 -12.73 30.22 13.30
C GLY A 277 -13.56 30.42 12.03
N ASN A 278 -13.29 31.47 11.25
CA ASN A 278 -13.93 31.67 9.95
C ASN A 278 -13.23 30.83 8.89
N VAL A 279 -13.99 30.30 7.94
CA VAL A 279 -13.42 29.51 6.83
C VAL A 279 -12.66 30.42 5.85
N VAL A 280 -11.44 30.03 5.53
CA VAL A 280 -10.52 30.72 4.61
C VAL A 280 -10.37 29.96 3.28
N SER A 281 -10.33 28.63 3.33
CA SER A 281 -10.16 27.77 2.16
C SER A 281 -10.66 26.35 2.45
N VAL A 282 -10.93 25.56 1.41
CA VAL A 282 -11.04 24.10 1.51
C VAL A 282 -9.99 23.50 0.59
N ILE A 283 -9.08 22.72 1.17
CA ILE A 283 -8.03 22.06 0.40
C ILE A 283 -8.33 20.56 0.31
N ASP A 284 -8.00 19.93 -0.82
CA ASP A 284 -8.12 18.49 -0.99
C ASP A 284 -6.75 17.79 -0.92
N VAL A 285 -6.80 16.47 -0.74
CA VAL A 285 -5.60 15.64 -0.59
C VAL A 285 -4.69 15.74 -1.81
N LEU A 286 -5.28 15.87 -3.01
CA LEU A 286 -4.52 15.99 -4.25
C LEU A 286 -3.70 17.28 -4.26
N ASN A 287 -4.32 18.42 -3.95
CA ASN A 287 -3.64 19.70 -3.89
C ASN A 287 -2.54 19.72 -2.82
N ILE A 288 -2.77 19.10 -1.66
CA ILE A 288 -1.72 18.94 -0.64
C ILE A 288 -0.58 18.07 -1.17
N THR A 289 -0.90 16.93 -1.79
CA THR A 289 0.10 16.01 -2.37
C THR A 289 0.92 16.71 -3.44
N HIS A 290 0.27 17.46 -4.32
CA HIS A 290 0.90 18.26 -5.35
C HIS A 290 1.82 19.33 -4.79
N ALA A 291 1.38 20.06 -3.77
CA ALA A 291 2.21 21.07 -3.15
C ALA A 291 3.42 20.46 -2.41
N ALA A 292 3.23 19.32 -1.74
CA ALA A 292 4.32 18.58 -1.13
C ALA A 292 5.38 18.21 -2.20
N LEU A 293 4.94 17.64 -3.32
CA LEU A 293 5.82 17.25 -4.44
C LEU A 293 6.43 18.45 -5.19
N ALA A 294 5.72 19.56 -5.36
CA ALA A 294 6.26 20.75 -6.01
C ALA A 294 7.31 21.46 -5.13
N THR A 295 7.14 21.41 -3.81
CA THR A 295 8.13 21.93 -2.85
C THR A 295 9.43 21.13 -2.92
N PHE A 296 9.35 19.82 -3.19
CA PHE A 296 10.51 18.98 -3.53
C PHE A 296 11.23 19.45 -4.80
N GLU A 297 10.49 19.69 -5.89
CA GLU A 297 11.09 20.07 -7.18
C GLU A 297 11.73 21.47 -7.14
N SER A 298 11.14 22.42 -6.42
CA SER A 298 11.69 23.79 -6.32
C SER A 298 12.92 23.90 -5.41
N SER A 299 13.08 23.02 -4.42
CA SER A 299 14.34 22.89 -3.66
C SER A 299 15.48 22.35 -4.54
N ALA A 300 15.14 21.76 -5.69
CA ALA A 300 16.05 21.14 -6.64
C ALA A 300 16.38 22.03 -7.86
N ALA A 301 16.35 23.36 -7.68
CA ALA A 301 16.88 24.30 -8.67
C ALA A 301 18.41 24.16 -8.90
N VAL A 302 19.06 23.16 -8.28
CA VAL A 302 20.37 22.63 -8.66
C VAL A 302 20.20 21.16 -9.08
N GLY A 303 20.02 20.92 -10.38
CA GLY A 303 20.14 19.58 -10.99
C GLY A 303 18.84 18.77 -11.02
N ASN A 304 18.14 18.83 -12.15
CA ASN A 304 16.89 18.11 -12.48
C ASN A 304 16.95 16.58 -12.28
N GLU A 305 18.16 16.00 -12.22
CA GLU A 305 18.40 14.55 -12.07
C GLU A 305 18.49 14.10 -10.60
N ALA A 306 18.92 15.01 -9.70
CA ALA A 306 19.18 14.68 -8.31
C ALA A 306 17.89 14.60 -7.48
N ALA A 307 16.89 15.44 -7.76
CA ALA A 307 15.61 15.37 -7.05
C ALA A 307 14.72 14.21 -7.51
N ILE A 308 14.74 13.90 -8.81
CA ILE A 308 14.12 12.68 -9.32
C ILE A 308 14.85 11.47 -8.73
N SER A 309 16.20 11.46 -8.69
CA SER A 309 16.95 10.39 -8.00
C SER A 309 16.67 10.31 -6.49
N LEU A 310 16.42 11.43 -5.81
CA LEU A 310 16.06 11.46 -4.39
C LEU A 310 14.63 10.97 -4.16
N MET A 311 13.70 11.30 -5.06
CA MET A 311 12.34 10.80 -5.08
C MET A 311 12.31 9.31 -5.42
N GLN A 312 13.07 8.87 -6.42
CA GLN A 312 13.31 7.48 -6.79
C GLN A 312 13.91 6.71 -5.61
N LYS A 313 14.97 7.19 -4.96
CA LYS A 313 15.54 6.57 -3.76
C LYS A 313 14.59 6.56 -2.57
N PHE A 314 13.76 7.60 -2.41
CA PHE A 314 12.73 7.67 -1.38
C PHE A 314 11.62 6.63 -1.64
N TRP A 315 11.10 6.56 -2.86
CA TRP A 315 10.08 5.60 -3.26
C TRP A 315 10.63 4.18 -3.30
N ASP A 316 11.81 3.95 -3.85
CA ASP A 316 12.49 2.66 -3.83
C ASP A 316 12.80 2.23 -2.40
N SER A 317 13.29 3.11 -1.52
CA SER A 317 13.54 2.74 -0.12
C SER A 317 12.26 2.51 0.67
N ALA A 318 11.20 3.29 0.40
CA ALA A 318 9.89 3.07 0.98
C ALA A 318 9.34 1.73 0.47
N MET A 319 9.41 1.44 -0.83
CA MET A 319 8.79 0.28 -1.47
C MET A 319 9.62 -1.02 -1.35
N ALA A 320 10.95 -0.95 -1.23
CA ALA A 320 11.86 -2.08 -1.07
C ALA A 320 11.92 -2.63 0.36
N THR A 321 11.39 -1.89 1.34
CA THR A 321 11.05 -2.53 2.62
C THR A 321 9.79 -3.34 2.43
N GLY A 322 9.96 -4.66 2.29
CA GLY A 322 8.88 -5.63 2.24
C GLY A 322 7.92 -5.45 3.43
N PRO A 323 6.64 -5.85 3.27
CA PRO A 323 5.70 -5.82 4.38
C PRO A 323 6.26 -6.68 5.52
N SER A 324 6.56 -6.06 6.67
CA SER A 324 6.89 -6.80 7.88
C SER A 324 5.64 -7.53 8.36
N GLU A 325 5.81 -8.77 8.82
CA GLU A 325 4.77 -9.73 9.22
C GLU A 325 3.85 -9.32 10.40
N GLU A 326 3.76 -8.04 10.75
CA GLU A 326 2.99 -7.55 11.91
C GLU A 326 1.66 -6.85 11.57
N ASP A 327 1.28 -6.73 10.29
CA ASP A 327 -0.03 -6.19 9.88
C ASP A 327 -0.85 -7.24 9.07
N ASP A 328 -1.23 -8.37 9.70
CA ASP A 328 -2.22 -9.32 9.15
C ASP A 328 -3.64 -9.05 9.69
N ASP A 329 -4.03 -7.78 9.86
CA ASP A 329 -5.39 -7.39 10.24
C ASP A 329 -6.02 -6.43 9.22
N THR A 330 -5.92 -6.74 7.91
CA THR A 330 -6.93 -6.32 6.91
C THR A 330 -6.90 -7.22 5.66
N ARG A 331 -7.11 -8.53 5.81
CA ARG A 331 -7.51 -9.37 4.67
C ARG A 331 -8.93 -9.00 4.26
N SER A 332 -9.05 -8.27 3.14
CA SER A 332 -10.31 -8.15 2.42
C SER A 332 -10.64 -9.51 1.79
N GLU A 333 -11.64 -10.21 2.33
CA GLU A 333 -12.31 -11.27 1.60
C GLU A 333 -12.91 -10.70 0.31
N GLY A 334 -12.45 -11.19 -0.84
CA GLY A 334 -12.98 -10.74 -2.13
C GLY A 334 -12.02 -10.83 -3.30
N SER A 335 -11.23 -11.90 -3.41
CA SER A 335 -10.59 -12.23 -4.68
C SER A 335 -10.69 -13.74 -4.90
N MET A 336 -11.77 -14.15 -5.55
CA MET A 336 -11.86 -15.50 -6.11
C MET A 336 -11.03 -15.49 -7.40
N LYS A 337 -9.82 -16.05 -7.32
CA LYS A 337 -8.92 -16.24 -8.45
C LYS A 337 -9.37 -17.48 -9.22
N MET A 338 -9.86 -17.29 -10.44
CA MET A 338 -10.19 -18.38 -11.36
C MET A 338 -8.90 -18.87 -12.02
N THR A 339 -8.64 -20.18 -11.94
CA THR A 339 -7.48 -20.84 -12.54
C THR A 339 -7.83 -21.33 -13.95
N SER A 340 -6.95 -21.09 -14.92
CA SER A 340 -6.86 -21.92 -16.11
C SER A 340 -5.41 -22.04 -16.57
N ASP A 341 -4.96 -23.28 -16.68
CA ASP A 341 -3.68 -23.72 -17.24
C ASP A 341 -3.63 -23.52 -18.78
N VAL A 342 -2.40 -23.34 -19.31
CA VAL A 342 -1.76 -24.12 -20.40
C VAL A 342 -0.72 -23.27 -21.18
N THR A 343 0.56 -23.66 -20.99
CA THR A 343 1.77 -23.69 -21.84
C THR A 343 2.17 -22.57 -22.84
N ASP A 344 3.24 -21.86 -22.47
CA ASP A 344 4.60 -21.77 -23.06
C ASP A 344 4.86 -21.44 -24.55
N VAL A 345 5.76 -20.46 -24.79
CA VAL A 345 7.08 -20.57 -25.47
C VAL A 345 7.58 -19.17 -25.93
N GLY A 346 8.79 -18.79 -25.48
CA GLY A 346 9.78 -18.10 -26.35
C GLY A 346 10.34 -16.72 -25.95
N ALA A 347 11.45 -16.74 -25.18
CA ALA A 347 12.66 -15.86 -25.17
C ALA A 347 12.52 -14.33 -25.41
N SER A 348 13.11 -13.44 -24.58
CA SER A 348 14.56 -13.31 -24.34
C SER A 348 14.89 -12.38 -23.15
N CYS A 349 15.86 -12.76 -22.30
CA CYS A 349 16.50 -11.90 -21.27
C CYS A 349 17.69 -11.09 -21.86
N PRO A 350 18.29 -10.08 -21.18
CA PRO A 350 18.97 -10.23 -19.88
C PRO A 350 18.87 -9.03 -18.89
N SER A 351 18.66 -9.31 -17.61
CA SER A 351 19.36 -8.63 -16.50
C SER A 351 19.20 -9.43 -15.20
N SER A 352 20.33 -9.88 -14.66
CA SER A 352 20.46 -10.66 -13.42
C SER A 352 20.00 -9.88 -12.19
N ASN A 353 18.91 -10.30 -11.57
CA ASN A 353 18.60 -10.04 -10.16
C ASN A 353 17.86 -11.27 -9.63
N LEU A 354 18.56 -12.13 -8.89
CA LEU A 354 17.95 -13.28 -8.24
C LEU A 354 16.91 -12.77 -7.23
N PRO A 355 15.67 -13.30 -7.19
CA PRO A 355 14.69 -12.94 -6.17
C PRO A 355 15.21 -13.32 -4.77
N ASP A 356 15.03 -12.44 -3.79
CA ASP A 356 15.48 -12.65 -2.40
C ASP A 356 14.81 -13.86 -1.71
N MET A 357 13.74 -14.38 -2.29
CA MET A 357 13.03 -15.59 -1.85
C MET A 357 12.84 -16.54 -3.03
N PHE A 358 13.14 -17.82 -2.83
CA PHE A 358 13.02 -18.85 -3.86
C PHE A 358 12.19 -20.03 -3.37
N SER A 359 11.47 -20.69 -4.29
CA SER A 359 10.57 -21.80 -3.97
C SER A 359 11.34 -23.13 -3.92
N PHE A 360 11.21 -23.84 -2.81
CA PHE A 360 11.76 -25.18 -2.59
C PHE A 360 10.64 -26.21 -2.41
N LYS A 361 10.86 -27.42 -2.92
CA LYS A 361 10.01 -28.60 -2.71
C LYS A 361 10.83 -29.67 -1.99
N LEU A 362 10.52 -29.94 -0.73
CA LEU A 362 11.22 -30.93 0.08
C LEU A 362 10.36 -32.17 0.27
N GLU A 363 10.90 -33.33 -0.04
CA GLU A 363 10.25 -34.61 0.24
C GLU A 363 10.72 -35.14 1.60
N ASP A 364 9.79 -35.43 2.51
CA ASP A 364 10.12 -36.03 3.81
C ASP A 364 10.24 -37.57 3.74
N LYS A 365 10.70 -38.19 4.84
CA LYS A 365 10.84 -39.66 4.95
C LYS A 365 9.54 -40.43 4.78
N GLN A 366 8.40 -39.77 4.93
CA GLN A 366 7.06 -40.35 4.81
C GLN A 366 6.48 -40.15 3.40
N GLY A 367 7.25 -39.58 2.47
CA GLY A 367 6.84 -39.30 1.09
C GLY A 367 5.94 -38.06 0.95
N ARG A 368 5.83 -37.22 1.98
CA ARG A 368 5.05 -35.98 1.91
C ARG A 368 5.91 -34.86 1.32
N MET A 369 5.31 -34.11 0.41
CA MET A 369 5.98 -33.01 -0.27
C MET A 369 5.67 -31.67 0.42
N HIS A 370 6.70 -31.03 0.96
CA HIS A 370 6.62 -29.74 1.64
C HIS A 370 7.08 -28.64 0.68
N ARG A 371 6.22 -27.65 0.43
CA ARG A 371 6.58 -26.48 -0.40
C ARG A 371 6.81 -25.27 0.47
N PHE A 372 7.90 -24.55 0.25
CA PHE A 372 8.20 -23.34 1.01
C PHE A 372 9.07 -22.37 0.24
N HIS A 373 9.07 -21.13 0.73
CA HIS A 373 9.92 -20.07 0.23
C HIS A 373 10.94 -19.74 1.32
N CYS A 374 12.20 -19.64 0.96
CA CYS A 374 13.23 -19.15 1.87
C CYS A 374 14.26 -18.30 1.14
N GLU A 375 14.99 -17.51 1.92
CA GLU A 375 16.13 -16.75 1.42
C GLU A 375 17.22 -17.72 0.91
N THR A 376 17.88 -17.32 -0.18
CA THR A 376 18.81 -18.17 -0.93
C THR A 376 20.29 -17.83 -0.70
N ARG A 377 20.55 -16.78 0.09
CA ARG A 377 21.91 -16.27 0.32
C ARG A 377 22.66 -16.99 1.44
N ASN A 378 21.96 -17.71 2.31
CA ASN A 378 22.58 -18.39 3.45
C ASN A 378 21.88 -19.74 3.74
N LEU A 379 22.68 -20.81 3.71
CA LEU A 379 22.26 -22.19 3.89
C LEU A 379 21.63 -22.43 5.28
N THR A 380 22.02 -21.65 6.29
CA THR A 380 21.45 -21.73 7.64
C THR A 380 19.96 -21.40 7.66
N TYR A 381 19.50 -20.43 6.84
CA TYR A 381 18.08 -20.10 6.74
C TYR A 381 17.28 -21.19 6.02
N LEU A 382 17.88 -21.83 5.01
CA LEU A 382 17.31 -23.01 4.38
C LEU A 382 17.17 -24.16 5.38
N ILE A 383 18.22 -24.47 6.14
CA ILE A 383 18.20 -25.52 7.17
C ILE A 383 17.16 -25.19 8.25
N THR A 384 17.07 -23.94 8.69
CA THR A 384 16.05 -23.49 9.66
C THR A 384 14.63 -23.70 9.11
N SER A 385 14.40 -23.39 7.84
CA SER A 385 13.12 -23.58 7.16
C SER A 385 12.75 -25.07 7.00
N ILE A 386 13.74 -25.94 6.83
CA ILE A 386 13.59 -27.39 6.82
C ILE A 386 13.27 -27.90 8.23
N LEU A 387 13.99 -27.45 9.25
CA LEU A 387 13.77 -27.81 10.66
C LEU A 387 12.39 -27.40 11.17
N GLN A 388 11.88 -26.24 10.75
CA GLN A 388 10.51 -25.82 11.10
C GLN A 388 9.42 -26.74 10.54
N ARG A 389 9.72 -27.51 9.48
CA ARG A 389 8.73 -28.35 8.77
C ARG A 389 8.86 -29.83 9.08
N VAL A 390 10.10 -30.29 9.20
CA VAL A 390 10.45 -31.72 9.32
C VAL A 390 11.29 -31.97 10.58
N GLY A 391 11.45 -30.98 11.46
CA GLY A 391 12.37 -31.03 12.61
C GLY A 391 12.12 -32.15 13.61
N ASP A 392 10.87 -32.64 13.74
CA ASP A 392 10.55 -33.80 14.56
C ASP A 392 11.10 -35.12 13.98
N ASP A 393 11.35 -35.17 12.67
CA ASP A 393 11.88 -36.34 11.93
C ASP A 393 13.41 -36.28 11.70
N VAL A 394 14.06 -35.19 12.12
CA VAL A 394 15.52 -34.97 12.00
C VAL A 394 16.19 -35.19 13.36
N ASP A 395 16.96 -36.28 13.47
CA ASP A 395 17.72 -36.61 14.68
C ASP A 395 18.95 -35.70 14.82
N ARG A 396 19.09 -35.05 15.97
CA ARG A 396 20.23 -34.17 16.30
C ARG A 396 21.57 -34.90 16.30
N ASN A 397 21.58 -36.22 16.50
CA ASN A 397 22.79 -37.03 16.51
C ASN A 397 23.16 -37.58 15.12
N TYR A 398 22.23 -37.52 14.16
CA TYR A 398 22.38 -38.07 12.81
C TYR A 398 21.85 -37.06 11.78
N LEU A 399 22.63 -36.00 11.56
CA LEU A 399 22.26 -34.91 10.64
C LEU A 399 22.30 -35.39 9.19
N PRO A 400 21.25 -35.11 8.38
CA PRO A 400 21.23 -35.47 6.98
C PRO A 400 22.06 -34.51 6.12
N HIS A 401 22.52 -35.00 4.98
CA HIS A 401 22.94 -34.13 3.88
C HIS A 401 21.71 -33.65 3.12
N ILE A 402 21.74 -32.37 2.71
CA ILE A 402 20.73 -31.78 1.84
C ILE A 402 21.22 -31.96 0.41
N LEU A 403 20.40 -32.56 -0.45
CA LEU A 403 20.67 -32.70 -1.88
C LEU A 403 19.59 -31.98 -2.67
N TYR A 404 19.95 -31.49 -3.85
CA TYR A 404 19.00 -31.03 -4.84
C TYR A 404 19.01 -31.90 -6.09
N GLU A 405 17.87 -31.98 -6.77
CA GLU A 405 17.73 -32.60 -8.09
C GLU A 405 18.02 -31.51 -9.15
N ASP A 406 19.03 -31.72 -10.00
CA ASP A 406 19.35 -30.82 -11.11
C ASP A 406 18.48 -31.10 -12.36
N GLU A 407 18.72 -30.36 -13.44
CA GLU A 407 17.94 -30.47 -14.69
C GLU A 407 18.17 -31.82 -15.42
N ASP A 408 19.27 -32.52 -15.12
CA ASP A 408 19.58 -33.86 -15.65
C ASP A 408 19.01 -34.99 -14.77
N GLY A 409 18.42 -34.64 -13.61
CA GLY A 409 17.84 -35.58 -12.64
C GLY A 409 18.86 -36.16 -11.65
N ASP A 410 20.08 -35.60 -11.61
CA ASP A 410 21.13 -36.03 -10.69
C ASP A 410 20.95 -35.38 -9.32
N LYS A 411 21.28 -36.13 -8.26
CA LYS A 411 21.21 -35.66 -6.87
C LYS A 411 22.54 -35.08 -6.43
N VAL A 412 22.61 -33.76 -6.30
CA VAL A 412 23.82 -33.00 -5.97
C VAL A 412 23.75 -32.45 -4.55
N ILE A 413 24.84 -32.55 -3.78
CA ILE A 413 24.88 -32.13 -2.37
C ILE A 413 24.98 -30.60 -2.25
N LEU A 414 24.17 -30.00 -1.37
CA LEU A 414 24.28 -28.62 -0.92
C LEU A 414 25.03 -28.57 0.41
N ALA A 415 26.27 -28.05 0.40
CA ALA A 415 27.14 -28.02 1.59
C ALA A 415 27.65 -26.62 1.95
N SER A 416 27.41 -25.61 1.10
CA SER A 416 27.80 -24.22 1.34
C SER A 416 26.79 -23.22 0.78
N ASP A 417 26.88 -21.97 1.24
CA ASP A 417 26.08 -20.86 0.71
C ASP A 417 26.28 -20.66 -0.80
N SER A 418 27.51 -20.85 -1.29
CA SER A 418 27.81 -20.79 -2.72
C SER A 418 27.14 -21.89 -3.53
N ASP A 419 27.02 -23.10 -2.98
CA ASP A 419 26.34 -24.22 -3.66
C ASP A 419 24.84 -23.93 -3.76
N LEU A 420 24.24 -23.34 -2.71
CA LEU A 420 22.84 -22.96 -2.70
C LEU A 420 22.55 -21.87 -3.74
N ILE A 421 23.38 -20.83 -3.80
CA ILE A 421 23.24 -19.75 -4.78
C ILE A 421 23.36 -20.30 -6.20
N ALA A 422 24.35 -21.16 -6.46
CA ALA A 422 24.53 -21.78 -7.77
C ALA A 422 23.33 -22.65 -8.16
N ALA A 423 22.83 -23.51 -7.25
CA ALA A 423 21.68 -24.36 -7.51
C ALA A 423 20.41 -23.54 -7.84
N VAL A 424 20.20 -22.44 -7.12
CA VAL A 424 19.07 -21.52 -7.36
C VAL A 424 19.20 -20.79 -8.69
N ASP A 425 20.40 -20.31 -9.05
CA ASP A 425 20.64 -19.61 -10.32
C ASP A 425 20.40 -20.53 -11.53
N HIS A 426 20.73 -21.81 -11.38
CA HIS A 426 20.48 -22.83 -12.40
C HIS A 426 19.00 -23.22 -12.51
N ALA A 427 18.23 -23.16 -11.42
CA ALA A 427 16.84 -23.60 -11.40
C ALA A 427 15.84 -22.46 -11.68
N ARG A 428 15.09 -22.58 -12.79
CA ARG A 428 14.20 -21.49 -13.24
C ARG A 428 12.84 -21.40 -12.53
N LEU A 429 12.35 -22.49 -11.95
CA LEU A 429 10.96 -22.61 -11.45
C LEU A 429 10.84 -23.28 -10.06
N GLY A 430 11.96 -23.45 -9.36
CA GLY A 430 12.05 -23.98 -7.99
C GLY A 430 12.92 -25.24 -7.87
N LEU A 431 13.55 -25.43 -6.70
CA LEU A 431 14.45 -26.56 -6.43
C LEU A 431 13.70 -27.72 -5.77
N ARG A 432 13.97 -28.96 -6.18
CA ARG A 432 13.55 -30.13 -5.39
C ARG A 432 14.68 -30.57 -4.47
N LEU A 433 14.38 -30.71 -3.19
CA LEU A 433 15.32 -31.08 -2.14
C LEU A 433 15.04 -32.48 -1.60
N HIS A 434 16.11 -33.19 -1.28
CA HIS A 434 16.12 -34.50 -0.65
C HIS A 434 17.04 -34.52 0.57
N LEU A 435 16.63 -35.20 1.63
CA LEU A 435 17.46 -35.43 2.81
C LEU A 435 18.02 -36.84 2.77
N ASP A 436 19.35 -36.96 2.68
CA ASP A 436 20.03 -38.26 2.75
C ASP A 436 20.69 -38.48 4.11
N TYR A 437 20.40 -39.64 4.70
CA TYR A 437 20.90 -40.07 6.01
C TYR A 437 21.96 -41.18 5.89
N SER A 438 22.34 -41.57 4.66
CA SER A 438 23.22 -42.72 4.39
C SER A 438 24.66 -42.55 4.88
N ALA A 439 25.12 -41.30 5.08
CA ALA A 439 26.53 -41.00 5.40
C ALA A 439 26.92 -41.19 6.87
N THR A 440 25.97 -41.26 7.81
CA THR A 440 26.28 -41.28 9.27
C THR A 440 26.33 -42.70 9.87
N GLY A 441 26.15 -43.74 9.05
CA GLY A 441 26.11 -45.14 9.47
C GLY A 441 27.33 -45.98 9.11
N CYS A 442 28.57 -45.57 9.43
CA CYS A 442 29.68 -46.53 9.45
C CYS A 442 30.77 -46.12 10.44
N GLY A 443 30.87 -46.86 11.56
CA GLY A 443 31.92 -46.71 12.56
C GLY A 443 33.30 -47.07 12.00
N LYS A 444 34.03 -46.09 11.45
CA LYS A 444 35.49 -46.11 11.37
C LYS A 444 36.04 -44.70 11.63
N LYS A 445 36.84 -44.58 12.69
CA LYS A 445 37.68 -43.41 12.98
C LYS A 445 38.53 -43.07 11.75
N GLY A 446 38.13 -42.03 11.03
CA GLY A 446 38.87 -41.42 9.92
C GLY A 446 38.67 -39.91 9.94
N ARG A 447 39.73 -39.15 9.66
CA ARG A 447 39.77 -37.67 9.61
C ARG A 447 38.48 -37.10 9.02
N GLY A 448 37.70 -36.36 9.81
CA GLY A 448 36.54 -35.63 9.32
C GLY A 448 36.94 -34.69 8.19
N SER A 449 36.20 -34.71 7.08
CA SER A 449 36.44 -33.79 5.98
C SER A 449 36.09 -32.38 6.44
N ARG A 450 36.81 -31.36 5.94
CA ARG A 450 36.50 -29.94 6.19
C ARG A 450 35.05 -29.60 5.79
N MET A 451 34.49 -30.36 4.84
CA MET A 451 33.10 -30.24 4.37
C MET A 451 32.07 -30.67 5.43
N ASP A 452 32.35 -31.76 6.16
CA ASP A 452 31.43 -32.28 7.19
C ASP A 452 31.33 -31.31 8.37
N LEU A 453 32.44 -30.64 8.69
CA LEU A 453 32.52 -29.66 9.78
C LEU A 453 31.63 -28.42 9.50
N LEU A 454 31.65 -27.89 8.27
CA LEU A 454 30.89 -26.70 7.88
C LEU A 454 29.38 -26.96 7.83
N ASN A 455 28.98 -28.15 7.36
CA ASN A 455 27.58 -28.56 7.38
C ASN A 455 27.09 -28.75 8.83
N MET A 456 27.89 -29.37 9.71
CA MET A 456 27.57 -29.50 11.14
C MET A 456 27.40 -28.15 11.84
N ASP A 457 28.24 -27.15 11.52
CA ASP A 457 28.14 -25.80 12.08
C ASP A 457 26.83 -25.10 11.65
N ALA A 458 26.39 -25.27 10.40
CA ALA A 458 25.15 -24.70 9.89
C ALA A 458 23.90 -25.31 10.56
N TRP A 459 23.89 -26.63 10.77
CA TRP A 459 22.83 -27.30 11.54
C TRP A 459 22.81 -26.86 13.00
N ALA A 460 23.98 -26.73 13.64
CA ALA A 460 24.08 -26.26 15.02
C ALA A 460 23.57 -24.82 15.18
N ALA A 461 23.91 -23.92 14.24
CA ALA A 461 23.40 -22.56 14.20
C ALA A 461 21.87 -22.53 14.02
N ALA A 462 21.33 -23.35 13.12
CA ALA A 462 19.89 -23.45 12.88
C ALA A 462 19.11 -23.96 14.10
N TYR A 463 19.62 -25.00 14.80
CA TYR A 463 19.00 -25.48 16.04
C TYR A 463 19.00 -24.43 17.15
N ASN A 464 20.07 -23.66 17.30
CA ASN A 464 20.13 -22.56 18.26
C ASN A 464 19.12 -21.46 17.92
N MET A 465 18.93 -21.14 16.63
CA MET A 465 17.96 -20.15 16.16
C MET A 465 16.51 -20.60 16.44
N VAL A 466 16.17 -21.87 16.16
CA VAL A 466 14.84 -22.44 16.47
C VAL A 466 14.60 -22.49 17.99
N ALA A 467 15.61 -22.89 18.77
CA ALA A 467 15.51 -22.95 20.23
C ALA A 467 15.35 -21.56 20.88
N ALA A 468 16.06 -20.54 20.38
CA ALA A 468 15.90 -19.16 20.82
C ALA A 468 14.49 -18.63 20.52
N GLY A 469 13.93 -18.93 19.35
CA GLY A 469 12.55 -18.58 19.00
C GLY A 469 11.51 -19.22 19.94
N ALA A 470 11.67 -20.51 20.26
CA ALA A 470 10.78 -21.20 21.19
C ALA A 470 10.85 -20.64 22.63
N ALA A 471 12.05 -20.24 23.08
CA ALA A 471 12.24 -19.64 24.41
C ALA A 471 11.58 -18.25 24.54
N VAL A 472 11.59 -17.45 23.47
CA VAL A 472 10.90 -16.15 23.42
C VAL A 472 9.37 -16.34 23.53
N ILE A 473 8.82 -17.33 22.83
CA ILE A 473 7.38 -17.65 22.87
C ILE A 473 6.96 -18.15 24.27
N ALA A 474 7.77 -19.01 24.89
CA ALA A 474 7.52 -19.46 26.27
C ALA A 474 7.61 -18.32 27.29
N GLY A 475 8.57 -17.39 27.11
CA GLY A 475 8.70 -16.19 27.95
C GLY A 475 7.51 -15.24 27.84
N LEU A 476 7.00 -15.02 26.62
CA LEU A 476 5.79 -14.22 26.38
C LEU A 476 4.53 -14.91 26.95
N GLY A 477 4.43 -16.24 26.86
CA GLY A 477 3.36 -17.02 27.47
C GLY A 477 3.36 -16.94 29.00
N MET A 478 4.53 -17.00 29.63
CA MET A 478 4.69 -16.85 31.09
C MET A 478 4.32 -15.42 31.55
N MET A 479 4.70 -14.40 30.78
CA MET A 479 4.34 -13.00 31.03
C MET A 479 2.82 -12.77 30.90
N ALA A 480 2.17 -13.38 29.90
CA ALA A 480 0.72 -13.32 29.74
C ALA A 480 -0.03 -14.06 30.87
N TYR A 481 0.51 -15.19 31.35
CA TYR A 481 -0.04 -15.96 32.47
C TYR A 481 0.06 -15.18 33.80
N LEU A 482 1.22 -14.54 34.07
CA LEU A 482 1.41 -13.71 35.27
C LEU A 482 0.53 -12.46 35.27
N LYS A 483 0.28 -11.86 34.10
CA LYS A 483 -0.58 -10.68 33.96
C LYS A 483 -2.07 -10.99 34.20
N ARG A 484 -2.48 -12.25 34.03
CA ARG A 484 -3.87 -12.71 34.25
C ARG A 484 -4.17 -13.07 35.70
N PHE A 485 -3.15 -13.28 36.53
CA PHE A 485 -3.29 -13.50 37.99
C PHE A 485 -3.18 -12.21 38.82
N ALA A 486 -2.84 -11.09 38.20
CA ALA A 486 -2.67 -9.80 38.85
C ALA A 486 -3.86 -8.83 38.66
N SER A 487 -5.01 -9.29 38.13
CA SER A 487 -6.25 -8.50 38.02
C SER A 487 -7.36 -9.04 38.91
#